data_AF-A0A7C7PDU4-F1
#
_entry.id   AF-A0A7C7PDU4-F1
#
_cell.length_a   1.000
_cell.length_b   1.000
_cell.length_c   1.000
_cell.angle_alpha   90.00
_cell.angle_beta   90.00
_cell.angle_gamma   90.00
#
_symmetry.space_group_name_H-M   'P 1'
#
loop_
_entity.id
_entity.type
_entity.pdbx_description
1 polymer ?
#
loop_
_entity_poly.entity_id
_entity_poly.type
_entity_poly.pdbx_seq_one_letter_code
_entity_poly.pdbx_strand_id
1 'polypeptide(L)' 'MAIKTWATDADESADMLRVIGAQIGFEATGEIQIYETEPEQAPKDNPFGYDINFTPYDE' A
#
# COMPACT_ATOMS: atom_id res chain seq x y z
N MET A 1 -9.79 4.79 -4.59
CA MET A 1 -9.26 3.58 -3.92
C MET A 1 -7.82 3.89 -3.57
N ALA A 2 -7.45 3.79 -2.31
CA ALA A 2 -6.09 4.07 -1.83
C ALA A 2 -5.65 2.89 -0.97
N ILE A 3 -4.39 2.48 -1.09
CA ILE A 3 -3.78 1.53 -0.15
C ILE A 3 -3.04 2.38 0.87
N LYS A 4 -3.41 2.27 2.14
CA LYS A 4 -2.68 2.93 3.22
C LYS A 4 -1.64 1.96 3.74
N THR A 5 -0.42 2.45 3.91
CA THR A 5 0.69 1.66 4.41
C THR A 5 1.26 2.36 5.63
N TRP A 6 1.59 1.58 6.66
CA TRP A 6 2.47 2.04 7.72
C TRP A 6 3.90 1.60 7.39
N ALA A 7 4.83 2.54 7.35
CA ALA A 7 6.24 2.30 7.07
C ALA A 7 7.11 3.37 7.74
N THR A 8 8.40 3.08 7.86
CA THR A 8 9.41 4.00 8.40
C THR A 8 9.91 5.01 7.38
N ASP A 9 9.77 4.69 6.08
CA ASP A 9 10.05 5.57 4.96
C ASP A 9 9.19 5.26 3.71
N ALA A 10 9.36 6.08 2.68
CA ALA A 10 8.64 5.96 1.43
C ALA A 10 9.06 4.72 0.61
N ASP A 11 10.31 4.28 0.69
CA ASP A 11 10.78 3.12 -0.08
C ASP A 11 10.13 1.83 0.47
N GLU A 12 10.07 1.70 1.80
CA GLU A 12 9.39 0.60 2.48
C GLU A 12 7.87 0.61 2.20
N SER A 13 7.26 1.80 2.09
CA SER A 13 5.87 1.95 1.65
C SER A 13 5.67 1.47 0.20
N ALA A 14 6.59 1.81 -0.71
CA ALA A 14 6.52 1.40 -2.11
C ALA A 14 6.69 -0.12 -2.28
N ASP A 15 7.63 -0.71 -1.55
CA ASP A 15 7.86 -2.16 -1.57
C ASP A 15 6.67 -2.94 -1.02
N MET A 16 6.07 -2.46 0.07
CA MET A 16 4.82 -3.01 0.57
C MET A 16 3.69 -2.91 -0.45
N LEU A 17 3.54 -1.77 -1.12
CA LEU A 17 2.52 -1.58 -2.14
C LEU A 17 2.68 -2.60 -3.28
N ARG A 18 3.92 -2.88 -3.71
CA ARG A 18 4.21 -3.91 -4.73
C ARG A 18 3.82 -5.31 -4.25
N VAL A 19 4.20 -5.68 -3.03
CA VAL A 19 3.89 -6.99 -2.45
C VAL A 19 2.38 -7.19 -2.31
N ILE A 20 1.69 -6.21 -1.75
CA ILE A 20 0.23 -6.24 -1.56
C ILE A 20 -0.48 -6.25 -2.91
N GLY A 21 -0.07 -5.39 -3.85
CA GLY A 21 -0.63 -5.31 -5.19
C GLY A 21 -0.59 -6.65 -5.91
N ALA A 22 0.58 -7.31 -5.89
CA ALA A 22 0.77 -8.61 -6.52
C ALA A 22 -0.16 -9.69 -5.91
N GLN A 23 -0.42 -9.65 -4.60
CA GLN A 23 -1.33 -10.57 -3.93
C GLN A 23 -2.79 -10.35 -4.29
N ILE A 24 -3.19 -9.10 -4.56
CA ILE A 24 -4.58 -8.75 -4.90
C ILE A 24 -4.82 -8.64 -6.40
N GLY A 25 -3.84 -9.02 -7.23
CA GLY A 25 -4.01 -9.21 -8.66
C GLY A 25 -3.68 -8.02 -9.55
N PHE A 26 -2.82 -7.09 -9.08
CA PHE A 26 -2.28 -6.04 -9.95
C PHE A 26 -0.78 -5.82 -9.76
N GLU A 27 -0.12 -5.29 -10.78
CA GLU A 27 1.31 -5.00 -10.76
C GLU A 27 1.54 -3.49 -10.90
N ALA A 28 2.26 -2.90 -9.94
CA ALA A 28 2.66 -1.49 -9.98
C ALA A 28 3.93 -1.32 -10.82
N THR A 29 3.78 -1.22 -12.15
CA THR A 29 4.89 -1.12 -13.12
C THR A 29 5.27 0.32 -13.47
N GLY A 30 4.46 1.30 -13.06
CA GLY A 30 4.65 2.73 -13.34
C GLY A 30 5.18 3.52 -12.14
N GLU A 31 5.02 4.84 -12.23
CA GLU A 31 5.34 5.75 -11.13
C GLU A 31 4.40 5.52 -9.93
N ILE A 32 4.99 5.36 -8.75
CA ILE A 32 4.27 5.26 -7.47
C ILE A 32 4.40 6.61 -6.77
N GLN A 33 3.27 7.23 -6.45
CA GLN A 33 3.23 8.46 -5.66
C GLN A 33 2.83 8.14 -4.22
N ILE A 34 3.62 8.63 -3.27
CA ILE A 34 3.42 8.41 -1.84
C ILE A 34 3.12 9.75 -1.19
N TYR A 35 2.05 9.77 -0.40
CA TYR A 35 1.60 10.93 0.34
C TYR A 35 1.60 10.57 1.82
N GLU A 36 2.42 11.25 2.61
CA GLU A 36 2.40 11.12 4.06
C GLU A 36 1.11 11.73 4.62
N THR A 37 0.46 11.01 5.52
CA THR A 37 -0.75 11.46 6.21
C THR A 37 -0.60 11.27 7.71
N GLU A 38 -1.44 11.93 8.50
CA GLU A 38 -1.55 11.58 9.91
C GLU A 38 -1.96 10.10 10.06
N PRO A 39 -1.34 9.36 11.00
CA PRO A 39 -1.62 7.95 11.18
C PRO A 39 -3.03 7.73 11.75
N GLU A 40 -3.88 7.03 10.99
CA GLU A 40 -5.22 6.62 11.45
C GLU A 40 -5.20 5.36 12.32
N GLN A 41 -4.13 4.56 12.22
CA GLN A 41 -3.89 3.38 13.05
C GLN A 41 -2.54 3.51 13.75
N ALA A 42 -2.45 2.98 14.97
CA ALA A 42 -1.20 2.98 15.73
C ALA A 42 -0.10 2.22 14.98
N PRO A 43 1.16 2.69 15.05
CA PRO A 43 2.31 1.96 14.52
C PRO A 43 2.33 0.54 15.06
N LYS A 44 2.62 -0.43 14.19
CA LYS A 44 2.92 -1.81 14.58
C LYS A 44 4.42 -2.05 14.44
N ASP A 45 4.91 -3.12 15.07
CA ASP A 45 6.34 -3.47 15.02
C ASP A 45 6.84 -3.79 13.60
N ASN A 46 5.93 -4.16 12.69
CA ASN A 46 6.23 -4.40 11.27
C ASN A 46 5.34 -3.54 10.36
N PRO A 47 5.84 -3.15 9.19
CA PRO A 47 5.05 -2.54 8.13
C PRO A 47 3.78 -3.33 7.83
N PHE A 48 2.65 -2.63 7.70
CA PHE A 48 1.38 -3.25 7.35
C PHE A 48 0.56 -2.38 6.40
N GLY A 49 -0.08 -3.03 5.43
CA GLY A 49 -1.11 -2.39 4.60
C GLY A 49 -2.48 -2.48 5.25
N TYR A 50 -3.28 -1.42 5.11
CA TYR A 50 -4.65 -1.37 5.59
C TYR A 50 -5.53 -0.53 4.66
N ASP A 51 -6.85 -0.62 4.87
CA ASP A 51 -7.85 0.07 4.04
C ASP A 51 -7.77 -0.29 2.53
N ILE A 52 -7.42 -1.54 2.24
CA ILE A 52 -7.30 -2.07 0.89
C ILE A 52 -8.71 -2.24 0.30
N ASN A 53 -9.21 -1.19 -0.33
CA ASN A 53 -10.42 -1.25 -1.14
C ASN A 53 -9.99 -1.46 -2.59
N PHE A 54 -9.90 -2.72 -3.02
CA PHE A 54 -9.61 -3.08 -4.40
C PHE A 54 -10.81 -3.83 -4.99
N THR A 55 -11.41 -3.27 -6.04
CA THR A 55 -12.37 -3.99 -6.88
C THR A 55 -11.61 -4.49 -8.10
N PRO A 56 -11.30 -5.79 -8.21
CA PRO A 56 -10.72 -6.33 -9.44
C PRO A 56 -11.66 -6.04 -10.61
N TYR A 57 -11.07 -5.69 -11.75
CA TYR A 57 -11.82 -5.66 -13.00
C TYR A 57 -12.00 -7.12 -13.45
N ASP A 58 -13.22 -7.63 -13.35
CA ASP A 58 -13.64 -8.84 -14.07
C ASP A 58 -14.10 -8.42 -15.48
N GLU A 59 -13.54 -9.05 -16.51
CA GLU A 59 -13.99 -8.90 -17.91
C GLU A 59 -15.44 -9.38 -18.11
#